data_AF-R1FZA0-F1
#
_entry.id   AF-R1FZA0-F1
#
_cell.length_a   1.000
_cell.length_b   1.000
_cell.length_c   1.000
_cell.angle_alpha   90.00
_cell.angle_beta   90.00
_cell.angle_gamma   90.00
#
_symmetry.space_group_name_H-M   'P 1'
#
loop_
_entity.id
_entity.type
_entity.pdbx_description
1 polymer ?
#
loop_
_entity_poly.entity_id
_entity_poly.type
_entity_poly.pdbx_seq_one_letter_code
_entity_poly.pdbx_strand_id
1 'polypeptide(L)'
;ESSGDVDVLITRRDGGRSCDLLPRVCAALSAAGHEMHHLHDPFEKKEKEEGESCSYMGIVYPREEFAYALLYFTGNDHFNRSMRFYAKKMGYSLSDHGLANRGGINSRGEEVRGTRNIVPAESEADIFAALGFEYRAPEDRHAEATIIQDGEAKRLPPLCDEADLSPDSQPLDSDSDSC
;
A
#
# COMPACT_ATOMS: atom_id res chain seq x y z
N GLU A 1 -17.76 -12.05 -15.32
CA GLU A 1 -16.89 -11.73 -14.18
C GLU A 1 -17.56 -10.64 -13.37
N SER A 2 -17.54 -10.72 -12.04
CA SER A 2 -18.10 -9.70 -11.15
C SER A 2 -16.98 -9.25 -10.21
N SER A 3 -16.76 -7.94 -10.11
CA SER A 3 -15.86 -7.34 -9.11
C SER A 3 -16.68 -6.94 -7.88
N GLY A 4 -16.04 -6.93 -6.71
CA GLY A 4 -16.58 -6.28 -5.51
C GLY A 4 -16.38 -4.76 -5.58
N ASP A 5 -15.91 -4.16 -4.49
CA ASP A 5 -15.56 -2.74 -4.43
C ASP A 5 -14.44 -2.38 -5.43
N VAL A 6 -14.44 -1.12 -5.88
CA VAL A 6 -13.43 -0.58 -6.81
C VAL A 6 -12.57 0.44 -6.07
N ASP A 7 -11.28 0.15 -5.96
CA ASP A 7 -10.28 1.08 -5.44
C ASP A 7 -9.83 2.05 -6.53
N VAL A 8 -9.90 3.36 -6.25
CA VAL A 8 -9.45 4.41 -7.17
C VAL A 8 -8.29 5.17 -6.55
N LEU A 9 -7.10 5.02 -7.14
CA LEU A 9 -5.91 5.77 -6.76
C LEU A 9 -5.76 7.01 -7.63
N ILE A 10 -5.56 8.16 -7.00
CA ILE A 10 -5.40 9.44 -7.70
C ILE A 10 -4.08 10.07 -7.30
N THR A 11 -3.31 10.52 -8.30
CA THR A 11 -2.12 11.34 -8.06
C THR A 11 -2.15 12.57 -8.94
N ARG A 12 -1.55 13.65 -8.43
CA ARG A 12 -1.48 14.93 -9.12
C ARG A 12 -0.21 15.03 -9.94
N ARG A 13 -0.29 15.68 -11.11
CA ARG A 13 0.88 15.93 -11.99
C ARG A 13 1.28 17.40 -12.08
N ASP A 14 0.44 18.31 -11.60
CA ASP A 14 0.62 19.77 -11.75
C ASP A 14 1.38 20.43 -10.58
N GLY A 15 1.86 19.65 -9.61
CA GLY A 15 2.58 20.15 -8.43
C GLY A 15 1.72 20.89 -7.40
N GLY A 16 0.39 20.91 -7.56
CA GLY A 16 -0.53 21.51 -6.57
C GLY A 16 -0.67 20.70 -5.27
N ARG A 17 -1.26 21.32 -4.24
CA ARG A 17 -1.43 20.72 -2.90
C ARG A 17 -2.42 19.55 -2.89
N SER A 18 -1.99 18.30 -2.68
CA SER A 18 -2.85 17.09 -2.75
C SER A 18 -4.24 17.17 -2.10
N CYS A 19 -4.42 17.94 -1.01
CA CYS A 19 -5.67 18.05 -0.26
C CYS A 19 -6.90 18.58 -1.03
N ASP A 20 -6.73 19.38 -2.09
CA ASP A 20 -7.89 19.86 -2.89
C ASP A 20 -8.25 18.92 -4.05
N LEU A 21 -7.50 17.83 -4.28
CA LEU A 21 -7.69 17.00 -5.48
C LEU A 21 -9.01 16.23 -5.41
N LEU A 22 -9.18 15.47 -4.33
CA LEU A 22 -10.32 14.61 -4.15
C LEU A 22 -11.63 15.41 -4.11
N PRO A 23 -11.76 16.51 -3.35
CA PRO A 23 -12.95 17.36 -3.40
C PRO A 23 -13.28 17.88 -4.80
N ARG A 24 -12.26 18.27 -5.59
CA ARG A 24 -12.48 18.75 -6.97
C ARG A 24 -12.91 17.65 -7.91
N VAL A 25 -12.35 16.44 -7.79
CA VAL A 25 -12.76 15.27 -8.56
C VAL A 25 -14.20 14.88 -8.22
N CYS A 26 -14.55 14.84 -6.94
CA CYS A 26 -15.92 14.57 -6.51
C CYS A 26 -16.89 15.62 -7.05
N ALA A 27 -16.59 16.91 -6.91
CA ALA A 27 -17.44 17.98 -7.43
C ALA A 27 -17.63 17.89 -8.96
N ALA A 28 -16.58 17.54 -9.70
CA ALA A 28 -16.67 17.35 -11.15
C ALA A 28 -17.53 16.15 -11.54
N LEU A 29 -17.43 15.04 -10.80
CA LEU A 29 -18.23 13.83 -11.05
C LEU A 29 -19.69 14.03 -10.67
N SER A 30 -19.99 14.72 -9.55
CA SER A 30 -21.35 15.14 -9.21
C SER A 30 -21.95 16.07 -10.27
N ALA A 31 -21.17 17.04 -10.77
CA ALA A 31 -21.61 17.92 -11.86
C ALA A 31 -21.86 17.16 -13.17
N ALA A 32 -21.19 16.03 -13.38
CA ALA A 32 -21.43 15.11 -14.51
C ALA A 32 -22.63 14.18 -14.29
N GLY A 33 -23.30 14.25 -13.13
CA GLY A 33 -24.50 13.46 -12.80
C GLY A 33 -24.20 12.13 -12.11
N HIS A 34 -22.99 11.92 -11.60
CA HIS A 34 -22.66 10.73 -10.80
C HIS A 34 -23.01 10.94 -9.33
N GLU A 35 -23.83 10.05 -8.80
CA GLU A 35 -24.15 9.99 -7.38
C GLU A 35 -22.96 9.44 -6.60
N MET A 36 -22.67 10.08 -5.47
CA MET A 36 -21.45 9.85 -4.71
C MET A 36 -21.77 9.75 -3.23
N HIS A 37 -21.48 8.60 -2.63
CA HIS A 37 -21.62 8.40 -1.18
C HIS A 37 -20.25 8.28 -0.54
N HIS A 38 -19.99 9.12 0.47
CA HIS A 38 -18.74 9.11 1.22
C HIS A 38 -18.83 8.08 2.35
N LEU A 39 -18.00 7.03 2.30
CA LEU A 39 -17.93 6.04 3.38
C LEU A 39 -17.30 6.62 4.66
N HIS A 40 -16.35 7.55 4.47
CA HIS A 40 -15.77 8.40 5.51
C HIS A 40 -15.74 9.83 4.99
N ASP A 41 -16.63 10.66 5.49
CA ASP A 41 -16.52 12.11 5.31
C ASP A 41 -15.71 12.67 6.49
N PRO A 42 -14.50 13.21 6.29
CA PRO A 42 -13.79 13.90 7.36
C PRO A 42 -14.49 15.20 7.80
N PHE A 43 -15.56 15.65 7.11
CA PHE A 43 -16.17 16.94 7.32
C PHE A 43 -17.66 17.00 7.71
N GLU A 44 -18.52 15.97 7.59
CA GLU A 44 -19.86 16.03 8.22
C GLU A 44 -20.65 14.69 8.37
N LYS A 45 -21.71 14.72 9.19
CA LYS A 45 -22.53 13.59 9.70
C LYS A 45 -23.79 13.30 8.86
N LYS A 46 -24.02 12.00 8.56
CA LYS A 46 -25.30 11.27 8.25
C LYS A 46 -26.09 11.75 6.99
N GLU A 47 -27.05 11.05 6.35
CA GLU A 47 -27.90 9.86 6.57
C GLU A 47 -27.94 9.00 5.28
N LYS A 48 -28.36 7.72 5.38
CA LYS A 48 -28.45 6.77 4.26
C LYS A 48 -29.67 7.04 3.36
N GLU A 49 -29.48 7.13 2.06
CA GLU A 49 -30.54 7.02 1.04
C GLU A 49 -30.48 5.66 0.34
N GLU A 50 -31.66 5.10 0.02
CA GLU A 50 -31.84 3.82 -0.68
C GLU A 50 -31.78 4.05 -2.19
N GLY A 51 -30.58 3.87 -2.75
CA GLY A 51 -30.30 3.73 -4.17
C GLY A 51 -29.15 2.74 -4.35
N GLU A 52 -28.96 2.17 -5.54
CA GLU A 52 -27.81 1.31 -5.83
C GLU A 52 -26.51 2.14 -5.74
N SER A 53 -25.98 2.24 -4.53
CA SER A 53 -24.81 3.05 -4.19
C SER A 53 -23.56 2.40 -4.75
N CYS A 54 -22.88 3.06 -5.67
CA CYS A 54 -21.47 2.75 -5.93
C CYS A 54 -20.64 3.47 -4.87
N SER A 55 -20.23 2.75 -3.83
CA SER A 55 -19.22 3.24 -2.89
C SER A 55 -17.86 3.18 -3.60
N TYR A 56 -17.20 4.32 -3.78
CA TYR A 56 -15.84 4.39 -4.30
C TYR A 56 -14.90 4.91 -3.21
N MET A 57 -13.82 4.18 -2.96
CA MET A 57 -12.74 4.63 -2.09
C MET A 57 -11.68 5.30 -2.96
N GLY A 58 -11.71 6.64 -3.00
CA GLY A 58 -10.70 7.45 -3.67
C GLY A 58 -9.56 7.80 -2.71
N ILE A 59 -8.35 7.30 -2.96
CA ILE A 59 -7.16 7.61 -2.16
C ILE A 59 -6.20 8.48 -2.96
N VAL A 60 -5.75 9.58 -2.36
CA VAL A 60 -4.81 10.52 -2.99
C VAL A 60 -3.39 10.26 -2.50
N TYR A 61 -2.49 9.94 -3.41
CA TYR A 61 -1.06 9.79 -3.12
C TYR A 61 -0.22 10.89 -3.78
N PRO A 62 0.83 11.39 -3.10
CA PRO A 62 1.91 12.14 -3.74
C PRO A 62 2.48 11.35 -4.92
N ARG A 63 3.08 12.06 -5.88
CA ARG A 63 3.58 11.43 -7.11
C ARG A 63 4.69 10.42 -6.80
N GLU A 64 5.51 10.74 -5.82
CA GLU A 64 6.67 9.98 -5.38
C GLU A 64 6.29 8.68 -4.66
N GLU A 65 5.06 8.60 -4.14
CA GLU A 65 4.53 7.43 -3.43
C GLU A 65 3.63 6.58 -4.33
N PHE A 66 3.23 7.10 -5.49
CA PHE A 66 2.20 6.48 -6.32
C PHE A 66 2.57 5.08 -6.82
N ALA A 67 3.85 4.84 -7.13
CA ALA A 67 4.31 3.50 -7.52
C ALA A 67 4.15 2.48 -6.38
N TYR A 68 4.37 2.90 -5.14
CA TYR A 68 4.21 2.05 -3.95
C TYR A 68 2.74 1.77 -3.66
N ALA A 69 1.89 2.79 -3.81
CA ALA A 69 0.45 2.62 -3.70
C ALA A 69 -0.07 1.66 -4.79
N LEU A 70 0.36 1.81 -6.04
CA LEU A 70 0.00 0.88 -7.11
C LEU A 70 0.33 -0.56 -6.71
N LEU A 71 1.57 -0.83 -6.28
CA LEU A 71 1.96 -2.17 -5.82
C LEU A 71 1.10 -2.66 -4.65
N TYR A 72 0.73 -1.78 -3.72
CA TYR A 72 -0.05 -2.14 -2.55
C TYR A 72 -1.49 -2.54 -2.90
N PHE A 73 -2.13 -1.83 -3.82
CA PHE A 73 -3.53 -2.06 -4.20
C PHE A 73 -3.69 -2.98 -5.41
N THR A 74 -2.62 -3.30 -6.14
CA THR A 74 -2.67 -4.21 -7.30
C THR A 74 -1.96 -5.53 -7.00
N GLY A 75 -2.71 -6.64 -7.09
CA GLY A 75 -2.23 -7.97 -6.74
C GLY A 75 -3.03 -8.57 -5.58
N ASN A 76 -2.86 -9.87 -5.34
CA ASN A 76 -3.54 -10.52 -4.22
C ASN A 76 -2.79 -10.29 -2.90
N ASP A 77 -3.52 -10.47 -1.81
CA ASP A 77 -3.02 -10.38 -0.44
C ASP A 77 -1.74 -11.18 -0.19
N HIS A 78 -1.63 -12.39 -0.74
CA HIS A 78 -0.48 -13.27 -0.51
C HIS A 78 0.80 -12.71 -1.16
N PHE A 79 0.69 -12.19 -2.38
CA PHE A 79 1.79 -11.55 -3.07
C PHE A 79 2.30 -10.33 -2.28
N ASN A 80 1.39 -9.46 -1.84
CA ASN A 80 1.73 -8.26 -1.07
C ASN A 80 2.34 -8.60 0.31
N ARG A 81 1.81 -9.61 1.00
CA ARG A 81 2.41 -10.11 2.26
C ARG A 81 3.83 -10.63 2.03
N SER A 82 4.03 -11.38 0.95
CA SER A 82 5.34 -11.92 0.57
C SER A 82 6.33 -10.78 0.31
N MET A 83 6.00 -9.82 -0.57
CA MET A 83 6.87 -8.68 -0.87
C MET A 83 7.30 -7.93 0.41
N ARG A 84 6.37 -7.70 1.35
CA ARG A 84 6.68 -7.07 2.64
C ARG A 84 7.60 -7.92 3.51
N PHE A 85 7.41 -9.24 3.53
CA PHE A 85 8.27 -10.15 4.26
C PHE A 85 9.71 -10.12 3.73
N TYR A 86 9.90 -10.12 2.41
CA TYR A 86 11.24 -10.05 1.83
C TYR A 86 11.91 -8.71 2.05
N ALA A 87 11.17 -7.60 1.91
CA ALA A 87 11.67 -6.29 2.30
C ALA A 87 12.19 -6.29 3.75
N LYS A 88 11.45 -6.91 4.69
CA LYS A 88 11.89 -7.07 6.08
C LYS A 88 13.18 -7.89 6.21
N LYS A 89 13.32 -8.99 5.46
CA LYS A 89 14.56 -9.80 5.45
C LYS A 89 15.76 -9.00 4.94
N MET A 90 15.54 -8.05 4.04
CA MET A 90 16.57 -7.13 3.53
C MET A 90 16.83 -5.91 4.44
N GLY A 91 16.17 -5.84 5.60
CA GLY A 91 16.34 -4.71 6.53
C GLY A 91 15.48 -3.49 6.19
N TYR A 92 14.46 -3.65 5.36
CA TYR A 92 13.53 -2.60 4.96
C TYR A 92 12.11 -2.81 5.51
N SER A 93 11.28 -1.79 5.40
CA SER A 93 9.84 -1.84 5.62
C SER A 93 9.15 -1.28 4.38
N LEU A 94 8.34 -2.11 3.73
CA LEU A 94 7.56 -1.75 2.53
C LEU A 94 6.11 -1.45 2.91
N SER A 95 5.62 -0.28 2.52
CA SER A 95 4.22 0.18 2.65
C SER A 95 3.74 0.80 1.34
N ASP A 96 2.44 1.12 1.28
CA ASP A 96 1.82 1.95 0.24
C ASP A 96 2.47 3.33 0.10
N HIS A 97 3.03 3.87 1.19
CA HIS A 97 3.73 5.16 1.16
C HIS A 97 5.20 5.08 0.74
N GLY A 98 5.79 3.88 0.59
CA GLY A 98 7.21 3.77 0.27
C GLY A 98 7.97 2.61 0.86
N LEU A 99 9.28 2.59 0.57
CA LEU A 99 10.27 1.72 1.19
C LEU A 99 11.08 2.53 2.21
N ALA A 100 11.15 2.04 3.45
CA ALA A 100 11.92 2.66 4.52
C ALA A 100 12.98 1.71 5.06
N ASN A 101 14.09 2.24 5.58
CA ASN A 101 14.98 1.42 6.41
C ASN A 101 14.24 0.92 7.65
N ARG A 102 14.56 -0.29 8.11
CA ARG A 102 14.15 -0.68 9.46
C ARG A 102 14.83 0.25 10.45
N GLY A 103 14.01 0.84 11.30
CA GLY A 103 14.48 1.55 12.46
C GLY A 103 15.36 0.67 13.34
N GLY A 104 16.22 1.31 14.12
CA GLY A 104 17.12 0.63 15.05
C GLY A 104 17.04 1.28 16.42
N ILE A 105 17.69 0.66 17.39
CA ILE A 105 17.90 1.25 18.71
C ILE A 105 19.16 2.11 18.65
N ASN A 106 19.06 3.39 19.01
CA ASN A 106 20.24 4.24 19.10
C ASN A 106 21.10 3.90 20.33
N SER A 107 22.26 4.55 20.48
CA SER A 107 23.15 4.34 21.62
C SER A 107 22.54 4.72 22.98
N ARG A 108 21.35 5.32 23.02
CA ARG A 108 20.59 5.69 24.23
C ARG A 108 19.46 4.72 24.55
N GLY A 109 19.27 3.66 23.77
CA GLY A 109 18.18 2.71 23.98
C GLY A 109 16.84 3.13 23.36
N GLU A 110 16.80 4.21 22.58
CA GLU A 110 15.56 4.73 21.97
C GLU A 110 15.35 4.13 20.57
N GLU A 111 14.10 3.79 20.24
CA GLU A 111 13.73 3.34 18.91
C GLU A 111 13.73 4.52 17.93
N VAL A 112 14.59 4.44 16.91
CA VAL A 112 14.69 5.44 15.86
C VAL A 112 14.00 4.89 14.63
N ARG A 113 12.98 5.61 14.13
CA ARG A 113 12.35 5.28 12.86
C ARG A 113 13.36 5.43 11.72
N GLY A 114 13.42 4.44 10.84
CA GLY A 114 14.29 4.52 9.68
C GLY A 114 13.82 5.58 8.69
N THR A 115 14.76 6.05 7.87
CA THR A 115 14.49 6.99 6.78
C THR A 115 13.46 6.39 5.83
N ARG A 116 12.41 7.15 5.52
CA ARG A 116 11.39 6.76 4.54
C ARG A 116 11.83 7.10 3.12
N ASN A 117 11.22 6.41 2.16
CA ASN A 117 11.36 6.62 0.72
C ASN A 117 12.83 6.63 0.27
N ILE A 118 13.59 5.66 0.79
CA ILE A 118 15.02 5.51 0.50
C ILE A 118 15.30 5.16 -0.97
N VAL A 119 14.28 4.69 -1.67
CA VAL A 119 14.29 4.39 -3.09
C VAL A 119 13.26 5.32 -3.74
N PRO A 120 13.67 6.26 -4.61
CA PRO A 120 12.72 6.94 -5.48
C PRO A 120 12.21 5.93 -6.50
N ALA A 121 10.90 5.74 -6.57
CA ALA A 121 10.27 4.83 -7.52
C ALA A 121 9.26 5.61 -8.39
N GLU A 122 9.48 5.63 -9.70
CA GLU A 122 8.53 6.22 -10.65
C GLU A 122 7.53 5.16 -11.15
N SER A 123 7.91 3.89 -11.07
CA SER A 123 7.15 2.73 -11.49
C SER A 123 7.27 1.59 -10.47
N GLU A 124 6.34 0.63 -10.54
CA GLU A 124 6.45 -0.59 -9.73
C GLU A 124 7.74 -1.35 -10.04
N ALA A 125 8.19 -1.38 -11.32
CA ALA A 125 9.41 -2.06 -11.72
C ALA A 125 10.66 -1.58 -10.96
N ASP A 126 10.72 -0.30 -10.60
CA ASP A 126 11.81 0.25 -9.78
C ASP A 126 11.82 -0.36 -8.37
N ILE A 127 10.64 -0.63 -7.80
CA ILE A 127 10.47 -1.26 -6.48
C ILE A 127 10.93 -2.71 -6.54
N PHE A 128 10.53 -3.44 -7.58
CA PHE A 128 10.97 -4.82 -7.80
C PHE A 128 12.49 -4.89 -7.94
N ALA A 129 13.07 -4.03 -8.77
CA ALA A 129 14.51 -3.95 -8.97
C ALA A 129 15.26 -3.63 -7.66
N ALA A 130 14.76 -2.67 -6.87
CA ALA A 130 15.37 -2.31 -5.59
C ALA A 130 15.35 -3.46 -4.56
N LEU A 131 14.34 -4.33 -4.63
CA LEU A 131 14.22 -5.51 -3.79
C LEU A 131 14.85 -6.77 -4.42
N GLY A 132 15.45 -6.66 -5.61
CA GLY A 132 16.07 -7.78 -6.31
C GLY A 132 15.08 -8.79 -6.92
N PHE A 133 13.86 -8.36 -7.24
CA PHE A 133 12.84 -9.18 -7.89
C PHE A 133 12.76 -8.92 -9.38
N GLU A 134 12.36 -9.94 -10.14
CA GLU A 134 11.90 -9.76 -11.52
C GLU A 134 10.51 -9.11 -11.50
N TYR A 135 10.32 -8.07 -12.32
CA TYR A 135 9.02 -7.40 -12.42
C TYR A 135 7.90 -8.38 -12.83
N ARG A 136 6.74 -8.24 -12.18
CA ARG A 136 5.54 -9.02 -12.49
C ARG A 136 4.34 -8.09 -12.69
N ALA A 137 3.70 -8.24 -13.86
CA ALA A 137 2.47 -7.56 -14.19
C ALA A 137 1.35 -7.98 -13.22
N PRO A 138 0.35 -7.13 -12.95
CA PRO A 138 -0.75 -7.44 -12.02
C PRO A 138 -1.42 -8.79 -12.26
N GLU A 139 -1.60 -9.17 -13.52
CA GLU A 139 -2.25 -10.42 -13.95
C GLU A 139 -1.42 -11.66 -13.62
N ASP A 140 -0.11 -11.50 -13.42
CA ASP A 140 0.83 -12.59 -13.12
C ASP A 140 1.09 -12.74 -11.60
N ARG A 141 0.50 -11.88 -10.75
CA ARG A 141 0.73 -11.86 -9.29
C ARG A 141 0.02 -12.98 -8.53
N HIS A 142 -0.59 -13.93 -9.25
CA HIS A 142 -1.10 -15.19 -8.70
C HIS A 142 0.02 -16.21 -8.45
N ALA A 143 1.19 -16.03 -9.07
CA ALA A 143 2.34 -16.90 -8.93
C ALA A 143 3.25 -16.47 -7.77
N GLU A 144 3.98 -17.45 -7.22
CA GLU A 144 5.08 -17.21 -6.28
C GLU A 144 6.07 -16.19 -6.87
N ALA A 145 6.43 -15.16 -6.08
CA ALA A 145 7.40 -14.17 -6.51
C ALA A 145 8.77 -14.81 -6.80
N THR A 146 9.53 -14.26 -7.73
CA THR A 146 10.86 -14.78 -8.13
C THR A 146 11.91 -13.72 -7.85
N ILE A 147 12.96 -14.09 -7.10
CA ILE A 147 14.12 -13.21 -6.82
C ILE A 147 15.25 -13.50 -7.79
N ILE A 148 16.00 -12.47 -8.13
CA ILE A 148 17.25 -12.58 -8.86
C ILE A 148 18.37 -12.54 -7.80
N GLN A 149 18.95 -13.70 -7.51
CA GLN A 149 20.13 -13.83 -6.62
C GLN A 149 21.31 -14.32 -7.44
N ASP A 150 22.45 -13.63 -7.34
CA ASP A 150 23.69 -14.00 -8.03
C ASP A 150 23.56 -14.12 -9.57
N GLY A 151 22.60 -13.38 -10.17
CA GLY A 151 22.31 -13.44 -11.60
C GLY A 151 21.38 -14.59 -12.02
N GLU A 152 20.89 -15.39 -11.07
CA GLU A 152 19.95 -16.48 -11.32
C GLU A 152 18.56 -16.18 -10.72
N ALA A 153 17.52 -16.49 -11.50
CA ALA A 153 16.14 -16.40 -11.04
C ALA A 153 15.82 -17.59 -10.12
N LYS A 154 15.71 -17.34 -8.81
CA LYS A 154 15.27 -18.32 -7.81
C LYS A 154 13.81 -18.06 -7.46
N ARG A 155 13.00 -19.11 -7.58
CA ARG A 155 11.60 -19.08 -7.15
C ARG A 155 11.56 -18.97 -5.63
N LEU A 156 10.72 -18.09 -5.11
CA LEU A 156 10.48 -18.05 -3.67
C LEU A 156 9.68 -19.27 -3.27
N PRO A 157 10.00 -19.90 -2.12
CA PRO A 157 9.10 -20.90 -1.57
C PRO A 157 7.72 -20.27 -1.32
N PRO A 158 6.62 -21.00 -1.58
CA PRO A 158 5.29 -20.56 -1.19
C PRO A 158 5.28 -20.30 0.31
N LEU A 159 4.72 -19.18 0.71
CA LEU A 159 4.61 -18.80 2.11
C LEU A 159 3.39 -19.50 2.72
N CYS A 160 3.49 -20.83 2.83
CA CYS A 160 2.60 -21.70 3.60
C CYS A 160 3.38 -22.96 4.00
N ASP A 161 3.91 -22.98 5.21
CA ASP A 161 3.21 -23.76 6.23
C ASP A 161 2.79 -22.77 7.31
N GLU A 162 1.50 -22.79 7.67
CA GLU A 162 0.92 -22.08 8.83
C GLU A 162 1.65 -22.39 10.16
N ALA A 163 2.65 -23.28 10.14
CA ALA A 163 3.46 -23.70 11.28
C ALA A 163 4.63 -22.75 11.61
N ASP A 164 5.05 -21.86 10.71
CA ASP A 164 6.15 -20.90 10.97
C ASP A 164 5.67 -19.54 11.51
N LEU A 165 4.35 -19.34 11.62
CA LEU A 165 3.78 -18.31 12.48
C LEU A 165 3.79 -18.84 13.92
N SER A 166 4.94 -18.77 14.59
CA SER A 166 4.95 -18.98 16.04
C SER A 166 4.00 -17.94 16.69
N PRO A 167 3.20 -18.33 17.70
CA PRO A 167 2.29 -17.41 18.38
C PRO A 167 3.01 -16.34 19.25
N ASP A 168 4.34 -16.19 19.13
CA ASP A 168 5.16 -15.27 19.91
C ASP A 168 5.53 -13.99 19.17
N SER A 169 4.65 -13.48 18.32
CA SER A 169 4.54 -12.03 18.14
C SER A 169 3.32 -11.56 18.92
N GLN A 170 3.54 -11.28 20.20
CA GLN A 170 2.61 -10.58 21.09
C GLN A 170 1.98 -9.40 20.33
N PRO A 171 0.67 -9.14 20.49
CA PRO A 171 0.12 -7.87 20.09
C PRO A 171 0.86 -6.79 20.89
N LEU A 172 1.42 -5.78 20.20
CA LEU A 172 1.65 -4.50 20.86
C LEU A 172 0.28 -3.86 21.04
N ASP A 173 -0.49 -4.39 21.98
CA ASP A 173 -1.45 -3.59 22.72
C ASP A 173 -0.63 -2.60 23.53
N SER A 174 -0.82 -1.33 23.21
CA SER A 174 -0.86 -0.30 24.22
C SER A 174 -2.04 0.58 23.88
N ASP A 175 -3.20 0.15 24.36
CA ASP A 175 -4.15 1.09 24.94
C ASP A 175 -3.37 2.06 25.84
N SER A 176 -3.53 3.34 25.56
CA SER A 176 -3.44 4.37 26.58
C SER A 176 -4.70 5.21 26.46
N ASP A 177 -5.78 4.63 26.97
CA ASP A 177 -6.91 5.40 27.48
C ASP A 177 -6.50 6.13 28.77
N SER A 178 -7.14 7.29 28.98
CA SER A 178 -7.25 8.11 30.20
C SER A 178 -6.30 9.31 30.31
N CYS A 179 -6.75 10.56 30.49
CA CYS A 179 -8.04 11.09 30.96
C CYS A 179 -8.70 12.08 29.99
#